data_AF-A0A6I7PVZ1-F1
#
_entry.id   AF-A0A6I7PVZ1-F1
#
_cell.length_a   1.000
_cell.length_b   1.000
_cell.length_c   1.000
_cell.angle_alpha   90.00
_cell.angle_beta   90.00
_cell.angle_gamma   90.00
#
_symmetry.space_group_name_H-M   'P 1'
#
loop_
_entity.id
_entity.type
_entity.pdbx_description
1 polymer ?
#
loop_
_entity_poly.entity_id
_entity_poly.type
_entity_poly.pdbx_seq_one_letter_code
_entity_poly.pdbx_strand_id
1 'polypeptide(L)' 'MPSRSAFYGLIVYMYFNDNKRHQLPHIHVRYAGDVVVLAVVAW' A
#
# COMPACT_ATOMS: atom_id res chain seq x y z
N MET A 1 5.31 -4.79 7.36
CA MET A 1 4.07 -4.92 6.57
C MET A 1 3.10 -5.84 7.32
N PRO A 2 2.19 -5.33 8.16
CA PRO A 2 0.93 -6.01 8.37
C PRO A 2 -0.01 -5.68 7.20
N SER A 3 -0.67 -6.68 6.63
CA SER A 3 -1.80 -6.47 5.71
C SER A 3 -2.89 -5.72 6.46
N ARG A 4 -3.48 -4.67 5.85
CA ARG A 4 -4.57 -3.92 6.49
C ARG A 4 -5.95 -4.34 6.00
N SER A 5 -6.06 -4.92 4.81
CA SER A 5 -7.33 -5.44 4.26
C SER A 5 -7.07 -6.39 3.09
N ALA A 6 -7.94 -7.40 2.92
CA ALA A 6 -7.96 -8.27 1.74
C ALA A 6 -9.40 -8.46 1.26
N PHE A 7 -9.66 -8.19 -0.02
CA PHE A 7 -10.99 -8.29 -0.64
C PHE A 7 -10.86 -8.49 -2.15
N TYR A 8 -11.79 -9.23 -2.78
CA TYR A 8 -11.77 -9.53 -4.23
C TYR A 8 -10.44 -10.07 -4.77
N GLY A 9 -9.65 -10.76 -3.94
CA GLY A 9 -8.31 -11.25 -4.30
C GLY A 9 -7.21 -10.19 -4.24
N LEU A 10 -7.53 -8.95 -3.90
CA LEU A 10 -6.58 -7.87 -3.66
C LEU A 10 -6.07 -7.92 -2.24
N ILE A 11 -4.76 -7.79 -2.06
CA ILE A 11 -4.13 -7.62 -0.75
C ILE A 11 -3.59 -6.20 -0.67
N VAL A 12 -4.11 -5.42 0.27
CA VAL A 12 -3.80 -3.99 0.43
C VAL A 12 -2.88 -3.78 1.64
N TYR A 13 -1.77 -3.08 1.40
CA TYR A 13 -0.81 -2.69 2.43
C TYR A 13 -0.66 -1.18 2.47
N MET A 14 -0.63 -0.64 3.69
CA MET A 14 -0.33 0.76 3.94
C MET A 14 0.64 0.84 5.11
N TYR A 15 1.77 1.54 4.93
CA TYR A 15 2.74 1.77 5.99
C TYR A 15 2.31 2.99 6.80
N PHE A 16 1.99 2.80 8.09
CA PHE A 16 1.53 3.91 8.95
C PHE A 16 2.68 4.69 9.57
N ASN A 17 3.90 4.14 9.58
CA ASN A 17 4.95 4.64 10.47
C ASN A 17 6.38 4.33 9.98
N ASP A 18 6.64 4.41 8.67
CA ASP A 18 7.98 4.18 8.08
C ASP A 18 8.60 5.50 7.61
N ASN A 19 8.72 6.46 8.54
CA ASN A 19 9.25 7.81 8.26
C ASN A 19 10.77 7.84 8.00
N LYS A 20 11.44 6.67 7.92
CA LYS A 20 12.89 6.59 7.67
C LYS A 20 13.26 6.27 6.22
N ARG A 21 12.31 5.81 5.38
CA ARG A 21 12.56 5.46 3.96
C ARG A 21 11.43 5.82 2.99
N HIS A 22 10.22 6.10 3.46
CA HIS A 22 9.09 6.46 2.59
C HIS A 22 8.62 7.88 2.88
N GLN A 23 9.01 8.81 2.00
CA GLN A 23 8.78 10.25 2.21
C GLN A 23 7.32 10.69 1.96
N LEU A 24 6.53 9.86 1.29
CA LEU A 24 5.13 10.16 0.94
C LEU A 24 4.22 8.97 1.25
N PRO A 25 2.99 9.21 1.76
CA PRO A 25 1.99 8.17 1.93
C PRO A 25 1.68 7.49 0.58
N HIS A 26 1.73 6.16 0.57
CA HIS A 26 1.45 5.36 -0.61
C HIS A 26 0.81 4.01 -0.23
N ILE A 27 0.09 3.43 -1.18
CA ILE A 27 -0.64 2.17 -1.03
C ILE A 27 0.03 1.14 -1.95
N HIS A 28 0.31 -0.04 -1.41
CA HIS A 28 0.70 -1.21 -2.22
C HIS A 28 -0.51 -2.13 -2.36
N VAL A 29 -0.85 -2.48 -3.59
CA VAL A 29 -1.89 -3.46 -3.90
C VAL A 29 -1.25 -4.64 -4.61
N ARG A 30 -1.55 -5.86 -4.15
CA ARG A 30 -1.12 -7.10 -4.80
C ARG A 30 -2.31 -7.90 -5.31
N TYR A 31 -2.17 -8.48 -6.50
CA TYR A 31 -3.16 -9.36 -7.12
C TYR A 31 -2.46 -10.38 -8.01
N ALA A 32 -2.75 -11.67 -7.84
CA ALA A 32 -2.24 -12.74 -8.72
C ALA A 32 -0.71 -12.72 -9.01
N GLY A 33 0.10 -12.18 -8.10
CA GLY A 33 1.55 -12.03 -8.26
C GLY A 33 2.00 -10.65 -8.73
N ASP A 34 1.10 -9.84 -9.26
CA ASP A 34 1.36 -8.46 -9.68
C ASP A 34 1.26 -7.47 -8.52
N VAL A 35 1.95 -6.33 -8.68
CA VAL A 35 2.01 -5.26 -7.68
C VAL A 35 1.81 -3.90 -8.32
N VAL A 36 0.94 -3.08 -7.73
CA VAL A 36 0.76 -1.67 -8.06
C VAL A 36 1.03 -0.80 -6.83
N VAL A 37 1.68 0.35 -7.05
CA VAL A 37 1.98 1.34 -6.01
C VAL A 37 1.35 2.68 -6.38
N LEU A 38 0.52 3.22 -5.48
CA LEU A 38 -0.20 4.48 -5.68
C LEU A 38 0.18 5.49 -4.59
N ALA A 39 0.53 6.72 -4.97
CA ALA A 39 0.72 7.81 -4.03
C ALA A 39 -0.64 8.36 -3.57
N VAL A 40 -0.74 8.71 -2.28
CA VAL A 40 -1.91 9.40 -1.73
C VAL A 40 -1.57 10.88 -1.65
N VAL A 41 -2.23 11.67 -2.50
CA VAL A 41 -2.07 13.13 -2.56
C VAL A 41 -3.38 13.81 -2.17
N ALA A 42 -3.28 14.98 -1.54
CA ALA A 42 -4.43 15.87 -1.36
C ALA A 42 -4.69 16.63 -2.66
N TRP A 43 -5.96 16.95 -2.92
CA TRP A 43 -6.36 17.86 -3.99
C TRP A 43 -6.18 19.32 -3.56
#